data_AF-A0A1R3HN46-F1
#
_entry.id   AF-A0A1R3HN46-F1
#
_cell.length_a   1.000
_cell.length_b   1.000
_cell.length_c   1.000
_cell.angle_alpha   90.00
_cell.angle_beta   90.00
_cell.angle_gamma   90.00
#
_symmetry.space_group_name_H-M   'P 1'
#
loop_
_entity.id
_entity.type
_entity.pdbx_description
1 polymer ?
#
loop_
_entity_poly.entity_id
_entity_poly.type
_entity_poly.pdbx_seq_one_letter_code
_entity_poly.pdbx_strand_id
1 'polypeptide(L)' 'MADFKQFLASKGVKVEFAGGALRCGEYVTLRKVGSSSQKGGGSGTQQIIIEGPLCEDYYKIRDYLYSQFYLL' A
#
# COMPACT_ATOMS: atom_id res chain seq x y z
N MET A 1 2.29 -2.17 -7.29
CA MET A 1 1.20 -1.17 -7.19
C MET A 1 -0.05 -1.67 -7.88
N ALA A 2 0.04 -2.17 -9.11
CA ALA A 2 -1.07 -2.89 -9.74
C ALA A 2 -1.57 -4.07 -8.88
N ASP A 3 -0.66 -4.83 -8.28
CA ASP A 3 -0.97 -5.99 -7.43
C ASP A 3 -1.75 -5.60 -6.18
N PHE A 4 -1.31 -4.54 -5.48
CA PHE A 4 -2.02 -3.98 -4.33
C PHE A 4 -3.42 -3.51 -4.70
N LYS A 5 -3.57 -2.81 -5.83
CA LYS A 5 -4.87 -2.39 -6.34
C LYS A 5 -5.77 -3.59 -6.57
N GLN A 6 -5.29 -4.59 -7.32
CA GLN A 6 -6.09 -5.76 -7.65
C GLN A 6 -6.47 -6.56 -6.40
N PHE A 7 -5.55 -6.72 -5.46
CA PHE A 7 -5.78 -7.43 -4.22
C PHE A 7 -6.81 -6.73 -3.32
N LEU A 8 -6.64 -5.42 -3.10
CA LEU A 8 -7.58 -4.63 -2.31
C LEU A 8 -8.96 -4.56 -2.97
N ALA A 9 -9.02 -4.40 -4.29
CA ALA A 9 -10.26 -4.47 -5.06
C ALA A 9 -10.94 -5.86 -4.91
N SER A 10 -10.16 -6.94 -4.92
CA SER A 10 -10.66 -8.30 -4.70
C SER A 10 -11.19 -8.54 -3.28
N LYS A 11 -10.75 -7.74 -2.30
CA LYS A 11 -11.27 -7.73 -0.93
C LYS A 11 -12.49 -6.81 -0.75
N GLY A 12 -12.93 -6.14 -1.83
CA GLY A 12 -14.05 -5.20 -1.82
C GLY A 12 -13.68 -3.76 -1.44
N VAL A 13 -12.39 -3.45 -1.31
CA VAL A 13 -11.91 -2.09 -1.04
C VAL A 13 -11.87 -1.32 -2.35
N LYS A 14 -12.57 -0.19 -2.44
CA LYS A 14 -12.43 0.71 -3.60
C LYS A 14 -11.02 1.26 -3.64
N VAL A 15 -10.35 1.11 -4.78
CA VAL A 15 -8.97 1.58 -4.94
C VAL A 15 -8.76 2.34 -6.22
N GLU A 16 -8.20 3.55 -6.09
CA GLU A 16 -7.90 4.45 -7.20
C GLU A 16 -6.43 4.85 -7.18
N PHE A 17 -5.80 4.88 -8.35
CA PHE A 17 -4.40 5.32 -8.45
C PHE A 17 -4.38 6.82 -8.73
N ALA A 18 -3.76 7.59 -7.85
CA ALA A 18 -3.67 9.04 -7.94
C ALA A 18 -2.23 9.49 -7.64
N GLY A 19 -1.56 10.09 -8.63
CA GLY A 19 -0.29 10.80 -8.44
C GLY A 19 0.85 9.99 -7.81
N GLY A 20 0.93 8.68 -8.06
CA GLY A 20 1.96 7.81 -7.45
C GLY A 20 1.55 7.18 -6.11
N ALA A 21 0.32 7.42 -5.66
CA ALA A 21 -0.28 6.79 -4.50
C ALA A 21 -1.56 6.01 -4.88
N LEU A 22 -1.94 5.08 -4.01
CA LEU A 22 -3.11 4.22 -4.12
C LEU A 22 -4.12 4.65 -3.06
N ARG A 23 -5.14 5.40 -3.47
CA ARG A 23 -6.25 5.77 -2.60
C ARG A 23 -7.11 4.54 -2.36
N CYS A 24 -7.32 4.17 -1.10
CA CYS A 24 -8.06 3.00 -0.66
C CYS A 24 -9.25 3.47 0.19
N GLY A 25 -10.47 3.22 -0.29
CA GLY A 25 -11.69 3.75 0.30
C GLY A 25 -11.76 5.27 0.18
N GLU A 26 -12.36 5.91 1.19
CA GLU A 26 -12.66 7.35 1.16
C GLU A 26 -11.51 8.20 1.76
N TYR A 27 -10.82 7.66 2.79
CA TYR A 27 -9.85 8.40 3.61
C TYR A 27 -8.45 7.79 3.71
N VAL A 28 -8.24 6.55 3.26
CA VAL A 28 -6.93 5.88 3.37
C VAL A 28 -6.17 6.01 2.04
N THR A 29 -4.88 6.26 2.09
CA THR A 29 -4.01 6.40 0.92
C THR A 29 -2.72 5.64 1.17
N LEU A 30 -2.31 4.81 0.20
CA LEU A 30 -1.10 4.02 0.23
C LEU A 30 -0.04 4.64 -0.68
N ARG A 31 1.16 4.88 -0.17
CA ARG A 31 2.28 5.39 -0.97
C ARG A 31 3.42 4.37 -0.96
N LYS A 32 3.95 4.01 -2.14
CA LYS A 32 5.18 3.20 -2.21
C LYS A 32 6.34 4.10 -1.87
N VAL A 33 7.14 3.71 -0.88
CA VAL A 33 8.41 4.36 -0.55
C VAL A 33 9.48 3.30 -0.69
N GLY A 34 9.97 3.15 -1.91
CA GLY A 34 11.07 2.26 -2.25
C GLY A 34 12.12 3.07 -2.99
N SER A 35 13.31 3.15 -2.42
CA SER A 35 14.39 3.99 -2.94
C SER A 35 14.92 3.40 -4.26
N SER A 36 14.73 4.13 -5.36
CA SER A 36 15.50 3.96 -6.60
C SER A 36 16.97 4.40 -6.43
N SER A 37 17.42 4.73 -5.22
CA SER A 37 18.70 5.39 -4.99
C SER A 37 19.79 4.54 -4.33
N GLN A 38 19.60 3.24 -4.08
CA GLN A 38 20.74 2.37 -3.77
C GLN A 38 21.27 1.70 -5.04
N LYS A 39 22.18 2.43 -5.67
CA LYS A 39 23.23 1.92 -6.55
C LYS A 39 24.07 0.92 -5.74
N GLY A 40 23.62 -0.32 -5.63
CA GLY A 40 24.36 -1.38 -4.92
C GLY A 40 23.50 -2.53 -4.41
N GLY A 41 23.27 -3.53 -5.27
CA GLY A 41 23.32 -4.97 -4.96
C GLY A 41 22.48 -5.60 -3.82
N GLY A 42 21.68 -4.87 -3.04
CA GLY A 42 20.90 -5.42 -1.93
C GLY A 42 19.41 -5.37 -2.20
N SER A 43 18.70 -6.47 -1.95
CA SER A 43 17.23 -6.58 -1.98
C SER A 43 16.56 -5.39 -1.29
N GLY A 44 16.16 -4.37 -2.07
CA GLY A 44 15.62 -3.12 -1.54
C GLY A 44 14.23 -3.34 -0.98
N THR A 45 14.10 -3.32 0.35
CA THR A 45 12.84 -3.44 1.08
C THR A 45 11.85 -2.40 0.55
N GLN A 46 10.84 -2.84 -0.20
CA GLN A 46 9.86 -1.98 -0.82
C GLN A 46 8.85 -1.49 0.23
N GLN A 47 9.15 -0.46 1.00
CA GLN A 47 8.24 -0.01 2.05
C GLN A 47 6.96 0.62 1.49
N ILE A 48 5.83 0.40 2.17
CA ILE A 48 4.53 1.00 1.86
C ILE A 48 4.14 1.86 3.07
N ILE A 49 3.84 3.13 2.82
CA ILE A 49 3.28 4.04 3.83
C ILE A 49 1.77 4.06 3.68
N ILE A 50 1.06 3.93 4.79
CA ILE A 50 -0.39 4.06 4.87
C ILE A 50 -0.70 5.40 5.53
N GLU A 51 -1.34 6.30 4.80
CA GLU A 51 -1.78 7.61 5.29
C GLU A 51 -3.29 7.64 5.40
N GLY A 52 -3.83 8.11 6.53
CA GLY A 52 -5.26 8.20 6.77
C GLY A 52 -5.60 8.24 8.26
N PRO A 53 -6.86 8.55 8.61
CA PRO A 53 -7.33 8.46 9.98
C PRO A 53 -7.29 7.01 10.47
N LEU A 54 -7.11 6.81 11.78
CA LEU A 54 -7.14 5.50 12.43
C LEU A 54 -8.58 4.95 12.50
N CYS A 55 -9.13 4.58 11.35
CA CYS A 55 -10.45 3.97 11.19
C CYS A 55 -10.34 2.46 10.91
N GLU A 56 -11.47 1.75 10.91
CA GLU A 56 -11.51 0.32 10.60
C GLU A 56 -10.88 -0.02 9.25
N ASP A 57 -11.07 0.84 8.24
CA ASP A 57 -10.47 0.63 6.92
C ASP A 57 -8.94 0.70 6.97
N TYR A 58 -8.37 1.61 7.75
CA TYR A 58 -6.92 1.70 7.94
C TYR A 58 -6.36 0.39 8.51
N TYR A 59 -6.98 -0.13 9.56
CA TYR A 59 -6.54 -1.39 10.18
C TYR A 59 -6.72 -2.59 9.25
N LYS A 60 -7.83 -2.68 8.51
CA LYS A 60 -8.08 -3.74 7.52
C LYS A 60 -7.06 -3.70 6.40
N ILE A 61 -6.81 -2.53 5.82
CA ILE A 61 -5.83 -2.37 4.73
C ILE A 61 -4.43 -2.73 5.23
N ARG A 62 -4.05 -2.28 6.43
CA ARG A 62 -2.76 -2.66 7.04
C ARG A 62 -2.62 -4.17 7.20
N ASP A 63 -3.66 -4.83 7.73
CA ASP A 63 -3.67 -6.27 7.93
C ASP A 63 -3.58 -7.04 6.60
N TYR A 64 -4.34 -6.62 5.59
CA TYR A 64 -4.29 -7.17 4.25
C TYR A 64 -2.91 -7.05 3.61
N LEU A 65 -2.28 -5.88 3.70
CA LEU A 65 -0.95 -5.64 3.16
C LEU A 65 0.11 -6.45 3.89
N TYR A 66 0.03 -6.53 5.21
CA TYR A 66 0.95 -7.33 6.01
C TYR A 66 0.78 -8.82 5.74
N SER A 67 -0.46 -9.30 5.64
CA SER A 67 -0.78 -10.70 5.41
C SER A 67 -0.28 -11.21 4.04
N GLN A 68 -0.45 -10.43 2.97
CA GLN A 68 -0.04 -10.87 1.63
C GLN A 68 1.40 -10.52 1.26
N PHE A 69 1.85 -9.32 1.63
CA PHE A 69 3.12 -8.81 1.13
C PHE A 69 4.22 -8.81 2.19
N TYR A 70 3.90 -9.12 3.46
CA TYR A 70 4.81 -9.00 4.60
C TYR A 70 5.47 -7.61 4.66
N LEU A 71 4.75 -6.60 4.18
CA LEU A 71 5.19 -5.22 4.12
C LEU A 71 4.67 -4.49 5.34
N LEU A 72 5.46 -4.50 6.41
CA LEU A 72 5.43 -3.52 7.49
C LEU A 72 6.79 -3.49 8.19
#